data_AF-A5UL62-F1
#
_entry.id   AF-A5UL62-F1
#
_cell.length_a   1.000
_cell.length_b   1.000
_cell.length_c   1.000
_cell.angle_alpha   90.00
_cell.angle_beta   90.00
_cell.angle_gamma   90.00
#
_symmetry.space_group_name_H-M   'P 1'
#
loop_
_entity.id
_entity.type
_entity.pdbx_description
1 polymer ?
#
loop_
_entity_poly.entity_id
_entity_poly.type
_entity_poly.pdbx_seq_one_letter_code
_entity_poly.pdbx_strand_id
1 'polypeptide(L)'
;MPANRYRSRSYKRVYKNTPGGENVLRYKKKKPSKHVCAECGKLLHGVPRGRPYEINKLAKSHKRPNRPYGGYLCSSCARKHFKNEARK
;
A
#
# COMPACT_ATOMS: atom_id res chain seq x y z
N MET A 1 29.81 14.09 -4.40
CA MET A 1 28.95 13.64 -3.27
C MET A 1 27.48 13.65 -3.68
N PRO A 2 26.61 12.74 -3.20
CA PRO A 2 25.17 12.83 -3.48
C PRO A 2 24.56 14.08 -2.83
N ALA A 3 23.56 14.68 -3.49
CA ALA A 3 22.81 15.80 -2.97
C ALA A 3 22.25 15.50 -1.56
N ASN A 4 22.16 16.51 -0.69
CA ASN A 4 21.87 16.33 0.74
C ASN A 4 20.61 15.48 0.99
N ARG A 5 19.56 15.65 0.17
CA ARG A 5 18.32 14.85 0.24
C ARG A 5 18.52 13.33 0.14
N TYR A 6 19.56 12.89 -0.58
CA TYR A 6 19.87 11.47 -0.86
C TYR A 6 20.80 10.83 0.18
N ARG A 7 21.31 11.63 1.11
CA ARG A 7 22.10 11.13 2.26
C ARG A 7 21.20 10.45 3.30
N SER A 8 19.93 10.86 3.38
CA SER A 8 18.92 10.27 4.26
C SER A 8 18.49 8.85 3.86
N ARG A 9 18.09 8.02 4.83
CA ARG A 9 17.58 6.65 4.62
C ARG A 9 16.11 6.60 4.16
N SER A 10 15.51 7.74 3.83
CA SER A 10 14.12 7.84 3.35
C SER A 10 13.96 7.29 1.92
N TYR A 11 15.01 7.43 1.10
CA TYR A 11 15.08 6.89 -0.26
C TYR A 11 15.74 5.50 -0.27
N LYS A 12 15.16 4.57 -1.04
CA LYS A 12 15.78 3.30 -1.39
C LYS A 12 16.79 3.54 -2.51
N ARG A 13 18.04 3.13 -2.28
CA ARG A 13 19.11 3.09 -3.27
C ARG A 13 18.97 1.83 -4.11
N VAL A 14 18.91 1.97 -5.43
CA VAL A 14 18.78 0.85 -6.38
C VAL A 14 19.81 1.04 -7.49
N TYR A 15 20.76 0.12 -7.56
CA TYR A 15 21.71 0.01 -8.66
C TYR A 15 21.00 -0.52 -9.92
N LYS A 16 21.20 0.15 -11.06
CA LYS A 16 20.61 -0.21 -12.35
C LYS A 16 21.62 -0.01 -13.47
N ASN A 17 21.81 -1.04 -14.27
CA ASN A 17 22.63 -0.98 -15.48
C ASN A 17 21.93 -0.12 -16.54
N THR A 18 22.69 0.77 -17.16
CA THR A 18 22.27 1.51 -18.34
C THR A 18 22.61 0.70 -19.61
N PRO A 19 22.00 1.01 -20.76
CA PRO A 19 22.36 0.37 -22.03
C PRO A 19 23.84 0.48 -22.39
N GLY A 20 24.55 1.51 -21.91
CA GLY A 20 25.99 1.69 -22.11
C GLY A 20 26.88 0.86 -21.17
N GLY A 21 26.31 -0.04 -20.37
CA GLY A 21 27.07 -0.90 -19.45
C GLY A 21 27.42 -0.27 -18.10
N GLU A 22 27.07 0.99 -17.87
CA GLU A 22 27.35 1.66 -16.59
C GLU A 22 26.34 1.26 -15.52
N ASN A 23 26.82 1.01 -14.31
CA ASN A 23 25.95 0.75 -13.16
C ASN A 23 25.62 2.06 -12.43
N VAL A 24 24.42 2.61 -12.70
CA VAL A 24 23.99 3.90 -12.16
C VAL A 24 23.14 3.72 -10.90
N LEU A 25 23.46 4.49 -9.86
CA LEU A 25 22.69 4.56 -8.62
C LEU A 25 21.40 5.39 -8.81
N ARG A 26 20.25 4.75 -8.76
CA ARG A 26 18.93 5.43 -8.79
C ARG A 26 18.28 5.44 -7.41
N TYR A 27 17.69 6.57 -7.05
CA TYR A 27 16.95 6.74 -5.80
C TYR A 27 15.45 6.55 -6.06
N LYS A 28 14.84 5.61 -5.34
CA LYS A 28 13.39 5.36 -5.37
C LYS A 28 12.80 5.65 -4.00
N LYS A 29 11.58 6.18 -3.94
CA LYS A 29 10.88 6.32 -2.67
C LYS A 29 10.44 4.93 -2.15
N LYS A 30 10.45 4.73 -0.83
CA LYS A 30 9.98 3.48 -0.21
C LYS A 30 8.49 3.24 -0.50
N LYS A 31 8.12 1.95 -0.67
CA LYS A 31 6.72 1.53 -0.85
C LYS A 31 6.02 1.56 0.51
N PRO A 32 4.79 2.11 0.61
CA PRO A 32 4.03 2.09 1.86
C PRO A 32 3.79 0.68 2.40
N SER A 33 3.48 0.60 3.70
CA SER A 33 3.04 -0.63 4.36
C SER A 33 1.74 -1.17 3.72
N LYS A 34 1.45 -2.45 3.96
CA LYS A 34 0.17 -3.05 3.56
C LYS A 34 -0.94 -2.48 4.46
N HIS A 35 -2.15 -2.37 3.91
CA HIS A 35 -3.31 -1.96 4.69
C HIS A 35 -3.70 -3.04 5.70
N VAL A 36 -4.15 -2.61 6.87
CA VAL A 36 -4.54 -3.46 8.00
C VAL A 36 -6.00 -3.21 8.38
N CYS A 37 -6.63 -4.23 8.92
CA CYS A 37 -7.99 -4.17 9.45
C CYS A 37 -8.03 -3.24 10.66
N ALA A 38 -9.01 -2.35 10.72
CA ALA A 38 -9.15 -1.39 11.81
C ALA A 38 -9.36 -2.05 13.18
N GLU A 39 -10.09 -3.19 13.24
CA GLU A 39 -10.39 -3.86 14.50
C GLU A 39 -9.31 -4.84 14.97
N CYS A 40 -8.89 -5.75 14.08
CA CYS A 40 -8.01 -6.86 14.47
C CYS A 40 -6.56 -6.73 13.99
N GLY A 41 -6.22 -5.66 13.26
CA GLY A 41 -4.86 -5.46 12.72
C GLY A 41 -4.43 -6.45 11.62
N LYS A 42 -5.28 -7.40 11.24
CA LYS A 42 -4.98 -8.37 10.16
C LYS A 42 -4.78 -7.66 8.82
N LEU A 43 -3.92 -8.21 7.98
CA LEU A 43 -3.68 -7.69 6.63
C LEU A 43 -4.97 -7.71 5.79
N LEU A 44 -5.26 -6.61 5.10
CA LEU A 44 -6.40 -6.51 4.19
C LEU A 44 -6.03 -7.01 2.80
N HIS A 45 -6.70 -8.08 2.38
CA HIS A 45 -6.60 -8.61 1.02
C HIS A 45 -7.48 -7.79 0.05
N GLY A 46 -7.00 -7.60 -1.18
CA GLY A 46 -7.72 -6.86 -2.23
C GLY A 46 -7.61 -5.33 -2.14
N VAL A 47 -6.80 -4.79 -1.23
CA VAL A 47 -6.49 -3.36 -1.18
C VAL A 47 -5.06 -3.12 -1.66
N PRO A 48 -4.85 -2.46 -2.80
CA PRO A 48 -3.50 -2.20 -3.31
C PRO A 48 -2.76 -1.21 -2.41
N ARG A 49 -1.48 -1.48 -2.15
CA ARG A 49 -0.59 -0.52 -1.47
C ARG A 49 0.19 0.30 -2.50
N GLY A 50 0.20 1.60 -2.31
CA GLY A 50 0.85 2.56 -3.20
C GLY A 50 0.78 3.95 -2.61
N ARG A 51 1.48 4.89 -3.23
CA ARG A 51 1.37 6.31 -2.87
C ARG A 51 0.02 6.86 -3.36
N PRO A 52 -0.50 7.95 -2.76
CA PRO A 52 -1.79 8.52 -3.17
C PRO A 52 -1.90 8.77 -4.67
N TYR A 53 -0.84 9.30 -5.32
CA TYR A 53 -0.82 9.52 -6.77
C TYR A 53 -0.83 8.22 -7.60
N GLU A 54 -0.35 7.09 -7.07
CA GLU A 54 -0.38 5.79 -7.74
C GLU A 54 -1.76 5.16 -7.63
N ILE A 55 -2.32 5.21 -6.41
CA ILE A 55 -3.65 4.68 -6.11
C ILE A 55 -4.73 5.48 -6.84
N ASN A 56 -4.56 6.79 -7.00
CA ASN A 56 -5.52 7.63 -7.70
C ASN A 56 -5.68 7.26 -9.18
N LYS A 57 -4.63 6.72 -9.83
CA LYS A 57 -4.65 6.27 -11.23
C LYS A 57 -5.40 4.95 -11.44
N LEU A 58 -5.65 4.17 -10.37
CA LEU A 58 -6.38 2.91 -10.47
C LEU A 58 -7.88 3.16 -10.65
N ALA A 59 -8.58 2.28 -11.36
CA ALA A 59 -10.04 2.31 -11.43
C ALA A 59 -10.66 2.06 -10.04
N LYS A 60 -11.90 2.52 -9.83
CA LYS A 60 -12.60 2.40 -8.52
C LYS A 60 -12.65 0.96 -8.00
N SER A 61 -12.91 -0.01 -8.88
CA SER A 61 -12.96 -1.46 -8.57
C SER A 61 -11.62 -2.04 -8.14
N HIS A 62 -10.50 -1.45 -8.56
CA HIS A 62 -9.16 -1.91 -8.16
C HIS A 62 -8.71 -1.34 -6.81
N LYS A 63 -9.36 -0.29 -6.29
CA LYS A 63 -8.98 0.34 -5.02
C LYS A 63 -9.50 -0.42 -3.80
N ARG A 64 -10.64 -1.10 -3.92
CA ARG A 64 -11.30 -1.79 -2.80
C ARG A 64 -12.16 -2.97 -3.28
N PRO A 65 -12.35 -4.00 -2.43
CA PRO A 65 -13.38 -5.01 -2.65
C PRO A 65 -14.79 -4.40 -2.65
N ASN A 66 -15.72 -4.97 -3.43
CA ASN A 66 -17.10 -4.47 -3.57
C ASN A 66 -18.01 -4.75 -2.36
N ARG A 67 -17.58 -5.57 -1.39
CA ARG A 67 -18.39 -5.88 -0.20
C ARG A 67 -18.49 -4.69 0.75
N PRO A 68 -19.52 -4.66 1.63
CA PRO A 68 -19.59 -3.68 2.72
C PRO A 68 -18.33 -3.68 3.59
N TYR A 69 -17.94 -2.49 4.06
CA TYR A 69 -16.68 -2.23 4.77
C TYR A 69 -15.43 -2.75 4.04
N GLY A 70 -15.50 -2.86 2.70
CA GLY A 70 -14.42 -3.28 1.83
C GLY A 70 -13.24 -2.32 1.92
N GLY A 71 -12.09 -2.84 2.34
CA GLY A 71 -10.86 -2.07 2.51
C GLY A 71 -10.70 -1.37 3.86
N TYR A 72 -11.62 -1.61 4.81
CA TYR A 72 -11.53 -1.11 6.19
C TYR A 72 -11.55 -2.26 7.21
N LEU A 73 -12.57 -3.13 7.13
CA LEU A 73 -12.68 -4.33 7.96
C LEU A 73 -12.27 -5.57 7.17
N CYS A 74 -11.67 -6.57 7.81
CA CYS A 74 -11.50 -7.90 7.23
C CYS A 74 -12.85 -8.65 7.19
N SER A 75 -12.94 -9.73 6.40
CA SER A 75 -14.19 -10.47 6.23
C SER A 75 -14.74 -11.02 7.55
N SER A 76 -13.88 -11.47 8.46
CA SER A 76 -14.31 -11.95 9.79
C SER A 76 -14.88 -10.85 10.66
N CYS A 77 -14.26 -9.66 10.68
CA CYS A 77 -14.73 -8.51 11.44
C CYS A 77 -16.05 -7.95 10.88
N ALA A 78 -16.14 -7.80 9.55
CA ALA A 78 -17.37 -7.38 8.90
C ALA A 78 -18.54 -8.34 9.24
N ARG A 79 -18.32 -9.66 9.22
CA ARG A 79 -19.34 -10.65 9.63
C ARG A 79 -19.74 -10.49 11.10
N LYS A 80 -18.80 -10.24 12.01
CA LYS A 80 -19.10 -9.98 13.42
C LYS A 80 -19.93 -8.71 13.58
N HIS A 81 -19.59 -7.65 12.86
CA HIS A 81 -20.34 -6.40 12.85
C HIS A 81 -21.79 -6.62 12.45
N PHE A 82 -22.05 -7.29 11.32
CA PHE A 82 -23.41 -7.61 10.88
C PHE A 82 -24.18 -8.48 11.88
N LYS A 83 -23.52 -9.45 12.52
CA LYS A 83 -24.16 -10.26 13.58
C LYS A 83 -24.53 -9.43 14.82
N ASN A 84 -23.71 -8.46 15.19
CA ASN A 84 -23.97 -7.58 16.34
C ASN A 84 -25.08 -6.58 16.03
N GLU A 85 -25.13 -6.08 14.80
CA GLU A 85 -26.16 -5.17 14.31
C GLU A 85 -27.53 -5.87 14.24
N ALA A 86 -27.61 -7.09 13.73
CA ALA A 86 -28.86 -7.86 13.65
C ALA A 86 -29.40 -8.34 15.02
N ARG A 87 -28.60 -8.26 16.09
CA ARG A 87 -29.02 -8.60 17.47
C ARG A 87 -29.51 -7.39 18.26
N LYS A 88 -29.29 -6.19 17.74
CA LYS A 88 -29.86 -4.95 18.27
C LYS A 88 -31.20 -4.70 17.62
#